data_AF-A0A560KMT4-F1
#
_entry.id   AF-A0A560KMT4-F1
#
_cell.length_a   1.000
_cell.length_b   1.000
_cell.length_c   1.000
_cell.angle_alpha   90.00
_cell.angle_beta   90.00
_cell.angle_gamma   90.00
#
_symmetry.space_group_name_H-M   'P 1'
#
loop_
_entity.id
_entity.type
_entity.pdbx_description
1 polymer ?
#
loop_
_entity_poly.entity_id
_entity_poly.type
_entity_poly.pdbx_seq_one_letter_code
_entity_poly.pdbx_strand_id
1 'polypeptide(L)'
;MIQSRVDATITAEKAVVDVYVHPAISSLDPMIKDVLESLTAIRFKDCQNLFERRPGDVVLSLSGDERVAEELWKRQVRHFHAMPYRVERGATGNSSKVVFTGSRQLKPLLRNRALQHAAFSNVPVLRDPGGEVLAYFDRRPVWVETRKDGCVGQMASIPLPALRPGEQPLDYLNGSNFMQLLPLLQFLVKETEEIGWRHAPLRACFTLDDPNLRLPSYGFLNYRELVEQAQKHHFHVALAMIPVDVWSTHSNTVSLIKRSSRYVSLLIHGNNHTRAELSRSRPRERTLAILGQSLSRIEWLEKTTALRVDRVMVPPHNALSDKIAPLLLASGFEGAAVAMTDLRDRNPEMVNRPTFGLRMAEMTSGGFPVLGRIELSAACEGDVVISAMLGAPIIFGGHHECAAGGLDLFSDCAATVNSLGDVQWCSLETILRSNYLSRQENSRLWIQPYSCRLELRVPEGVSSMMIIGPDLQKAGAFRLIRKSEVVPGRRSVLVHANTPFDVVPGEAVELISSNLGTIDHRHIKMARPSAWALVRRFLCEARDRGRAFLPVARAARKPREMPIAPEKT
;
A
#
# COMPACT_ATOMS: atom_id res chain seq x y z
N MET A 1 6.69 30.60 -44.41
CA MET A 1 7.85 30.49 -43.49
C MET A 1 7.39 30.70 -42.04
N ILE A 2 6.31 30.02 -41.63
CA ILE A 2 5.69 30.10 -40.29
C ILE A 2 5.27 28.67 -39.94
N GLN A 3 6.23 27.79 -39.67
CA GLN A 3 5.99 26.42 -39.21
C GLN A 3 7.30 25.80 -38.68
N SER A 4 7.81 26.28 -37.53
CA SER A 4 8.93 25.60 -36.84
C SER A 4 9.12 25.96 -35.36
N ARG A 5 8.06 26.39 -34.64
CA ARG A 5 8.19 26.78 -33.22
C ARG A 5 7.15 26.17 -32.27
N VAL A 6 6.65 24.98 -32.58
CA VAL A 6 5.85 24.18 -31.66
C VAL A 6 6.31 22.74 -31.75
N ASP A 7 7.47 22.42 -31.15
CA ASP A 7 7.91 21.06 -30.82
C ASP A 7 9.11 21.12 -29.85
N ALA A 8 8.97 21.92 -28.79
CA ALA A 8 9.77 21.75 -27.59
C ALA A 8 8.85 21.16 -26.53
N THR A 9 8.61 19.85 -26.62
CA THR A 9 8.15 19.08 -25.48
C THR A 9 9.21 19.28 -24.40
N ILE A 10 8.95 20.15 -23.43
CA ILE A 10 9.75 20.25 -22.21
C ILE A 10 9.48 18.95 -21.45
N THR A 11 10.15 17.87 -21.84
CA THR A 11 10.47 16.79 -20.92
C THR A 11 11.36 17.45 -19.88
N ALA A 12 10.77 17.90 -18.77
CA ALA A 12 11.55 18.20 -17.59
C ALA A 12 12.33 16.93 -17.29
N GLU A 13 13.63 16.96 -17.59
CA GLU A 13 14.51 15.84 -17.33
C GLU A 13 14.41 15.63 -15.82
N LYS A 14 13.79 14.51 -15.41
CA LYS A 14 13.65 14.20 -13.99
C LYS A 14 15.05 14.29 -13.40
N ALA A 15 15.23 15.11 -12.36
CA ALA A 15 16.40 14.97 -11.51
C ALA A 15 16.46 13.49 -11.07
N VAL A 16 17.51 12.80 -11.50
CA VAL A 16 17.70 11.36 -11.37
C VAL A 16 19.17 11.12 -11.03
N VAL A 17 19.45 10.21 -10.11
CA VAL A 17 20.80 9.76 -9.80
C VAL A 17 21.16 8.58 -10.69
N ASP A 18 22.27 8.69 -11.42
CA ASP A 18 22.81 7.56 -12.15
C ASP A 18 23.53 6.60 -11.20
N VAL A 19 23.15 5.32 -11.24
CA VAL A 19 23.77 4.25 -10.44
C VAL A 19 24.44 3.27 -11.39
N TYR A 20 25.76 3.17 -11.29
CA TYR A 20 26.60 2.35 -12.16
C TYR A 20 26.67 0.91 -11.65
N VAL A 21 26.27 -0.07 -12.46
CA VAL A 21 26.21 -1.49 -12.07
C VAL A 21 27.44 -2.23 -12.57
N HIS A 22 28.20 -2.81 -11.64
CA HIS A 22 29.41 -3.57 -11.91
C HIS A 22 29.21 -5.06 -11.54
N PRO A 23 29.67 -6.04 -12.36
CA PRO A 23 30.45 -5.89 -13.58
C PRO A 23 29.64 -5.45 -14.80
N ALA A 24 28.34 -5.74 -14.80
CA ALA A 24 27.44 -5.29 -15.84
C ALA A 24 26.00 -5.18 -15.35
N ILE A 25 25.21 -4.29 -15.96
CA ILE A 25 23.78 -4.14 -15.66
C ILE A 25 22.98 -5.43 -15.90
N SER A 26 23.43 -6.30 -16.81
CA SER A 26 22.84 -7.62 -17.07
C SER A 26 22.96 -8.60 -15.89
N SER A 27 23.77 -8.27 -14.89
CA SER A 27 23.88 -9.04 -13.64
C SER A 27 22.73 -8.74 -12.67
N LEU A 28 21.96 -7.67 -12.91
CA LEU A 28 20.78 -7.32 -12.13
C LEU A 28 19.54 -7.88 -12.84
N ASP A 29 18.70 -8.59 -12.10
CA ASP A 29 17.42 -9.09 -12.63
C ASP A 29 16.59 -7.91 -13.19
N PRO A 30 16.07 -7.98 -14.43
CA PRO A 30 15.36 -6.87 -15.06
C PRO A 30 14.16 -6.36 -14.25
N MET A 31 13.43 -7.25 -13.57
CA MET A 31 12.29 -6.86 -12.75
C MET A 31 12.73 -6.16 -11.46
N ILE A 32 13.85 -6.59 -10.87
CA ILE A 32 14.49 -5.92 -9.73
C ILE A 32 15.03 -4.54 -10.12
N LYS A 33 15.63 -4.42 -11.30
CA LYS A 33 16.04 -3.13 -11.85
C LYS A 33 14.84 -2.18 -11.97
N ASP A 34 13.79 -2.63 -12.65
CA ASP A 34 12.63 -1.80 -12.96
C ASP A 34 11.84 -1.39 -11.71
N VAL A 35 11.74 -2.25 -10.70
CA VAL A 35 11.09 -1.89 -9.44
C VAL A 35 11.90 -0.83 -8.68
N LEU A 36 13.22 -0.96 -8.60
CA LEU A 36 14.07 0.01 -7.89
C LEU A 36 14.08 1.38 -8.58
N GLU A 37 14.16 1.43 -9.91
CA GLU A 37 14.01 2.67 -10.70
C GLU A 37 12.62 3.28 -10.59
N SER A 38 11.58 2.47 -10.33
CA SER A 38 10.24 2.99 -10.12
C SER A 38 10.02 3.50 -8.70
N LEU A 39 10.66 2.90 -7.69
CA LEU A 39 10.49 3.27 -6.28
C LEU A 39 11.42 4.42 -5.87
N THR A 40 12.51 4.64 -6.59
CA THR A 40 13.51 5.66 -6.28
C THR A 40 13.84 6.51 -7.51
N ALA A 41 14.31 7.74 -7.32
CA ALA A 41 14.66 8.64 -8.43
C ALA A 41 16.05 8.31 -9.01
N ILE A 42 16.25 7.06 -9.43
CA ILE A 42 17.53 6.57 -9.98
C ILE A 42 17.38 6.08 -11.43
N ARG A 43 18.54 5.90 -12.08
CA ARG A 43 18.67 5.19 -13.35
C ARG A 43 19.90 4.30 -13.29
N PHE A 44 19.76 3.02 -13.57
CA PHE A 44 20.90 2.12 -13.64
C PHE A 44 21.64 2.28 -14.98
N LYS A 45 22.97 2.30 -14.90
CA LYS A 45 23.88 2.38 -16.06
C LYS A 45 24.91 1.25 -15.98
N ASP A 46 25.41 0.82 -17.13
CA ASP A 46 26.44 -0.20 -17.20
C ASP A 46 27.79 0.31 -16.69
N CYS A 47 28.57 -0.54 -16.02
CA CYS A 47 29.89 -0.18 -15.48
C CYS A 47 30.89 -1.34 -15.57
N GLN A 48 31.45 -1.50 -16.77
CA GLN A 48 32.47 -2.52 -17.04
C GLN A 48 33.83 -2.12 -16.45
N ASN A 49 34.14 -0.83 -16.43
CA ASN A 49 35.42 -0.31 -15.98
C ASN A 49 35.27 0.61 -14.74
N LEU A 50 35.61 0.08 -13.57
CA LEU A 50 35.59 0.83 -12.32
C LEU A 50 36.57 2.01 -12.30
N PHE A 51 37.64 1.94 -13.12
CA PHE A 51 38.68 2.97 -13.14
C PHE A 51 38.17 4.33 -13.65
N GLU A 52 37.06 4.34 -14.39
CA GLU A 52 36.44 5.55 -14.93
C GLU A 52 35.53 6.26 -13.93
N ARG A 53 35.20 5.61 -12.80
CA ARG A 53 34.31 6.17 -11.78
C ARG A 53 35.05 7.21 -10.95
N ARG A 54 34.35 8.32 -10.68
CA ARG A 54 34.90 9.50 -9.99
C ARG A 54 34.29 9.66 -8.60
N PRO A 55 34.96 10.39 -7.68
CA PRO A 55 34.32 10.85 -6.45
C PRO A 55 33.00 11.56 -6.77
N GLY A 56 31.92 11.13 -6.13
CA GLY A 56 30.57 11.60 -6.41
C GLY A 56 29.68 10.64 -7.21
N ASP A 57 30.27 9.68 -7.93
CA ASP A 57 29.51 8.60 -8.58
C ASP A 57 28.94 7.63 -7.54
N VAL A 58 27.86 6.93 -7.92
CA VAL A 58 27.24 5.86 -7.12
C VAL A 58 27.37 4.54 -7.87
N VAL A 59 27.91 3.52 -7.20
CA VAL A 59 28.12 2.19 -7.80
C VAL A 59 27.35 1.10 -7.05
N LEU A 60 26.61 0.27 -7.78
CA LEU A 60 26.10 -1.01 -7.31
C LEU A 60 27.06 -2.12 -7.77
N SER A 61 27.80 -2.70 -6.84
CA SER A 61 28.71 -3.80 -7.12
C SER A 61 28.04 -5.15 -6.82
N LEU A 62 27.90 -5.96 -7.86
CA LEU A 62 27.38 -7.33 -7.86
C LEU A 62 28.47 -8.36 -8.16
N SER A 63 29.75 -7.96 -8.17
CA SER A 63 30.88 -8.85 -8.48
C SER A 63 31.08 -9.93 -7.42
N GLY A 64 30.70 -9.62 -6.17
CA GLY A 64 30.95 -10.47 -5.03
C GLY A 64 32.42 -10.62 -4.61
N ASP A 65 33.31 -9.86 -5.24
CA ASP A 65 34.72 -9.74 -4.85
C ASP A 65 34.88 -8.53 -3.93
N GLU A 66 35.20 -8.78 -2.65
CA GLU A 66 35.42 -7.73 -1.64
C GLU A 66 36.51 -6.73 -2.06
N ARG A 67 37.47 -7.15 -2.90
CA ARG A 67 38.51 -6.25 -3.45
C ARG A 67 37.93 -5.14 -4.31
N VAL A 68 36.78 -5.38 -4.95
CA VAL A 68 36.06 -4.34 -5.69
C VAL A 68 35.53 -3.27 -4.75
N ALA A 69 34.97 -3.68 -3.60
CA ALA A 69 34.52 -2.72 -2.59
C ALA A 69 35.70 -1.92 -2.02
N GLU A 70 36.84 -2.57 -1.74
CA GLU A 70 38.07 -1.89 -1.31
C GLU A 70 38.59 -0.89 -2.35
N GLU A 71 38.53 -1.22 -3.64
CA GLU A 71 38.97 -0.32 -4.71
C GLU A 71 38.04 0.88 -4.87
N LEU A 72 36.72 0.65 -4.86
CA LEU A 72 35.72 1.72 -4.84
C LEU A 72 35.91 2.64 -3.63
N TRP A 73 36.23 2.05 -2.49
CA TRP A 73 36.53 2.76 -1.26
C TRP A 73 37.79 3.63 -1.37
N LYS A 74 38.90 3.09 -1.88
CA LYS A 74 40.15 3.86 -2.12
C LYS A 74 39.92 5.05 -3.05
N ARG A 75 38.99 4.93 -3.99
CA ARG A 75 38.61 5.96 -4.96
C ARG A 75 37.57 6.96 -4.45
N GLN A 76 37.11 6.81 -3.21
CA GLN A 76 36.05 7.64 -2.63
C GLN A 76 34.75 7.64 -3.46
N VAL A 77 34.42 6.49 -4.04
CA VAL A 77 33.17 6.28 -4.78
C VAL A 77 32.12 5.73 -3.82
N ARG A 78 30.93 6.35 -3.80
CA ARG A 78 29.82 5.85 -2.98
C ARG A 78 29.34 4.54 -3.57
N HIS A 79 29.13 3.52 -2.74
CA HIS A 79 28.78 2.21 -3.27
C HIS A 79 27.93 1.35 -2.35
N PHE A 80 27.20 0.44 -2.97
CA PHE A 80 26.57 -0.70 -2.33
C PHE A 80 27.14 -1.99 -2.93
N HIS A 81 27.67 -2.87 -2.08
CA HIS A 81 28.24 -4.16 -2.49
C HIS A 81 27.35 -5.31 -2.00
N ALA A 82 26.86 -6.12 -2.94
CA ALA A 82 26.12 -7.33 -2.65
C ALA A 82 27.01 -8.56 -2.84
N MET A 83 26.98 -9.48 -1.88
CA MET A 83 27.69 -10.76 -2.01
C MET A 83 27.08 -11.65 -3.11
N PRO A 84 27.87 -12.49 -3.79
CA PRO A 84 27.42 -13.24 -4.96
C PRO A 84 26.71 -14.56 -4.58
N TYR A 85 26.83 -14.98 -3.32
CA TYR A 85 26.39 -16.29 -2.87
C TYR A 85 24.88 -16.38 -2.80
N ARG A 86 24.29 -17.27 -3.61
CA ARG A 86 22.87 -17.62 -3.47
C ARG A 86 22.63 -18.21 -2.07
N VAL A 87 21.70 -17.59 -1.35
CA VAL A 87 21.15 -18.17 -0.12
C VAL A 87 19.82 -18.84 -0.46
N GLU A 88 19.65 -20.10 -0.07
CA GLU A 88 18.36 -20.75 -0.20
C GLU A 88 17.50 -20.41 1.01
N ARG A 89 16.23 -20.05 0.76
CA ARG A 89 15.25 -19.90 1.82
C ARG A 89 15.08 -21.26 2.50
N GLY A 90 15.16 -21.27 3.83
CA GLY A 90 14.87 -22.46 4.62
C GLY A 90 13.43 -22.94 4.42
N ALA A 91 13.16 -24.20 4.77
CA ALA A 91 11.82 -24.77 4.70
C ALA A 91 10.79 -23.89 5.44
N THR A 92 9.58 -23.78 4.87
CA THR A 92 8.48 -23.02 5.45
C THR A 92 8.15 -23.53 6.85
N GLY A 93 8.47 -22.73 7.88
CA GLY A 93 8.22 -23.06 9.30
C GLY A 93 9.33 -22.67 10.26
N ASN A 94 10.57 -22.51 9.78
CA ASN A 94 11.66 -21.96 10.58
C ASN A 94 11.71 -20.42 10.41
N SER A 95 11.33 -19.69 11.45
CA SER A 95 11.50 -18.24 11.51
C SER A 95 12.78 -17.89 12.29
N SER A 96 13.61 -17.05 11.68
CA SER A 96 14.76 -16.39 12.32
C SER A 96 14.39 -14.93 12.63
N LYS A 97 15.30 -14.19 13.25
CA LYS A 97 15.13 -12.75 13.48
C LYS A 97 16.24 -11.95 12.84
N VAL A 98 15.87 -10.85 12.21
CA VAL A 98 16.80 -9.78 11.83
C VAL A 98 16.75 -8.73 12.93
N VAL A 99 17.91 -8.42 13.52
CA VAL A 99 18.04 -7.39 14.55
C VAL A 99 18.76 -6.19 13.96
N PHE A 100 18.04 -5.09 13.82
CA PHE A 100 18.59 -3.81 13.40
C PHE A 100 19.20 -3.07 14.58
N THR A 101 20.34 -2.41 14.36
CA THR A 101 21.04 -1.67 15.40
C THR A 101 20.40 -0.30 15.66
N GLY A 102 20.94 0.44 16.63
CA GLY A 102 20.56 1.83 16.90
C GLY A 102 21.19 2.85 15.95
N SER A 103 21.82 2.40 14.86
CA SER A 103 22.58 3.25 13.96
C SER A 103 21.75 4.41 13.41
N ARG A 104 22.34 5.61 13.40
CA ARG A 104 21.74 6.79 12.74
C ARG A 104 21.68 6.63 11.22
N GLN A 105 22.44 5.69 10.68
CA GLN A 105 22.45 5.35 9.25
C GLN A 105 21.25 4.51 8.85
N LEU A 106 20.52 3.91 9.78
CA LEU A 106 19.23 3.31 9.46
C LEU A 106 18.14 4.38 9.39
N LYS A 107 17.13 4.15 8.56
CA LYS A 107 15.88 4.90 8.70
C LYS A 107 15.33 4.75 10.13
N PRO A 108 14.75 5.80 10.73
CA PRO A 108 14.22 5.74 12.09
C PRO A 108 13.28 4.54 12.33
N LEU A 109 12.50 4.18 11.31
CA LEU A 109 11.55 3.06 11.30
C LEU A 109 12.20 1.70 11.60
N LEU A 110 13.50 1.51 11.30
CA LEU A 110 14.20 0.24 11.51
C LEU A 110 15.00 0.19 12.82
N ARG A 111 15.36 1.34 13.40
CA ARG A 111 16.34 1.41 14.49
C ARG A 111 15.86 0.62 15.71
N ASN A 112 16.77 -0.17 16.28
CA ASN A 112 16.53 -0.99 17.49
C ASN A 112 15.35 -1.98 17.37
N ARG A 113 15.01 -2.43 16.17
CA ARG A 113 13.94 -3.41 15.95
C ARG A 113 14.47 -4.81 15.71
N ALA A 114 13.70 -5.80 16.14
CA ALA A 114 13.96 -7.21 15.88
C ALA A 114 12.77 -7.82 15.13
N LEU A 115 12.88 -7.92 13.80
CA LEU A 115 11.80 -8.38 12.94
C LEU A 115 11.93 -9.87 12.65
N GLN A 116 10.78 -10.57 12.62
CA GLN A 116 10.75 -11.95 12.13
C GLN A 116 11.13 -11.98 10.66
N HIS A 117 11.90 -12.98 10.26
CA HIS A 117 12.31 -13.18 8.88
C HIS A 117 12.36 -14.68 8.59
N ALA A 118 12.03 -15.07 7.37
CA ALA A 118 12.21 -16.44 6.91
C ALA A 118 13.68 -16.86 7.07
N ALA A 119 13.93 -18.07 7.56
CA ALA A 119 15.29 -18.56 7.73
C ALA A 119 16.06 -18.56 6.40
N PHE A 120 17.34 -18.22 6.44
CA PHE A 120 18.27 -18.42 5.33
C PHE A 120 19.21 -19.57 5.67
N SER A 121 19.51 -20.40 4.67
CA SER A 121 20.63 -21.33 4.75
C SER A 121 21.91 -20.67 4.24
N ASN A 122 23.06 -21.03 4.83
CA ASN A 122 24.39 -20.66 4.35
C ASN A 122 24.65 -19.15 4.18
N VAL A 123 24.11 -18.30 5.07
CA VAL A 123 24.38 -16.85 5.04
C VAL A 123 25.89 -16.59 5.18
N PRO A 124 26.53 -15.93 4.19
CA PRO A 124 27.94 -15.58 4.28
C PRO A 124 28.23 -14.69 5.49
N VAL A 125 29.40 -14.90 6.09
CA VAL A 125 29.87 -14.07 7.19
C VAL A 125 30.63 -12.89 6.60
N LEU A 126 30.20 -11.66 6.91
CA LEU A 126 31.01 -10.47 6.63
C LEU A 126 32.23 -10.51 7.56
N ARG A 127 33.43 -10.70 7.00
CA ARG A 127 34.69 -10.72 7.76
C ARG A 127 35.10 -9.28 8.08
N ASP A 128 35.51 -9.05 9.34
CA ASP A 128 36.03 -7.79 9.90
C ASP A 128 35.53 -6.51 9.20
N PRO A 129 34.30 -6.05 9.51
CA PRO A 129 33.64 -5.04 8.69
C PRO A 129 34.31 -3.66 8.64
N GLY A 130 35.26 -3.37 9.53
CA GLY A 130 35.93 -2.06 9.62
C GLY A 130 34.96 -0.86 9.73
N GLY A 131 33.70 -1.12 10.08
CA GLY A 131 32.57 -0.24 9.87
C GLY A 131 31.41 -0.52 10.84
N GLU A 132 30.39 0.32 10.78
CA GLU A 132 29.23 0.25 11.66
C GLU A 132 28.28 -0.87 11.19
N VAL A 133 27.96 -1.82 12.08
CA VAL A 133 26.98 -2.86 11.78
C VAL A 133 25.57 -2.27 11.83
N LEU A 134 24.81 -2.45 10.76
CA LEU A 134 23.44 -1.96 10.61
C LEU A 134 22.42 -3.05 10.96
N ALA A 135 22.69 -4.32 10.63
CA ALA A 135 21.80 -5.42 10.97
C ALA A 135 22.54 -6.73 11.22
N TYR A 136 21.96 -7.53 12.12
CA TYR A 136 22.36 -8.90 12.42
C TYR A 136 21.28 -9.88 11.97
N PHE A 137 21.68 -11.04 11.49
CA PHE A 137 20.83 -12.21 11.30
C PHE A 137 21.45 -13.37 12.07
N ASP A 138 20.70 -13.97 13.00
CA ASP A 138 21.20 -15.03 13.89
C ASP A 138 22.57 -14.71 14.53
N ARG A 139 22.67 -13.48 15.06
CA ARG A 139 23.87 -12.88 15.70
C ARG A 139 25.07 -12.64 14.78
N ARG A 140 24.95 -12.88 13.47
CA ARG A 140 25.99 -12.60 12.49
C ARG A 140 25.71 -11.25 11.80
N PRO A 141 26.71 -10.38 11.62
CA PRO A 141 26.51 -9.14 10.87
C PRO A 141 26.18 -9.47 9.42
N VAL A 142 25.09 -8.92 8.91
CA VAL A 142 24.62 -9.13 7.53
C VAL A 142 24.50 -7.85 6.72
N TRP A 143 24.60 -6.70 7.38
CA TRP A 143 24.58 -5.40 6.74
C TRP A 143 25.47 -4.42 7.52
N VAL A 144 26.38 -3.77 6.83
CA VAL A 144 27.42 -2.91 7.38
C VAL A 144 27.54 -1.64 6.54
N GLU A 145 27.84 -0.51 7.18
CA GLU A 145 28.25 0.74 6.53
C GLU A 145 29.67 1.14 6.96
N THR A 146 30.51 1.52 6.00
CA THR A 146 31.81 2.16 6.20
C THR A 146 31.72 3.63 5.80
N ARG A 147 32.33 4.51 6.60
CA ARG A 147 32.35 5.97 6.36
C ARG A 147 33.73 6.58 6.58
N LYS A 148 34.22 7.37 5.62
CA LYS A 148 35.48 8.12 5.70
C LYS A 148 35.42 9.32 4.76
N ASP A 149 35.82 10.50 5.25
CA ASP A 149 35.93 11.74 4.46
C ASP A 149 34.66 12.06 3.64
N GLY A 150 33.48 11.76 4.18
CA GLY A 150 32.18 11.96 3.51
C GLY A 150 31.79 10.86 2.50
N CYS A 151 32.70 9.95 2.14
CA CYS A 151 32.40 8.78 1.32
C CYS A 151 31.69 7.69 2.13
N VAL A 152 30.74 7.00 1.50
CA VAL A 152 29.89 5.96 2.09
C VAL A 152 30.00 4.68 1.28
N GLY A 153 30.36 3.59 1.94
CA GLY A 153 30.28 2.23 1.40
C GLY A 153 29.31 1.41 2.23
N GLN A 154 28.40 0.68 1.59
CA GLN A 154 27.55 -0.30 2.27
C GLN A 154 27.78 -1.69 1.70
N MET A 155 27.70 -2.69 2.56
CA MET A 155 27.86 -4.09 2.19
C MET A 155 26.79 -4.95 2.85
N ALA A 156 26.16 -5.83 2.08
CA ALA A 156 25.20 -6.81 2.56
C ALA A 156 25.63 -8.23 2.20
N SER A 157 25.64 -9.14 3.18
CA SER A 157 26.00 -10.55 2.94
C SER A 157 24.88 -11.38 2.33
N ILE A 158 23.64 -10.94 2.51
CA ILE A 158 22.48 -11.56 1.90
C ILE A 158 22.40 -11.01 0.47
N PRO A 159 22.45 -11.87 -0.57
CA PRO A 159 22.45 -11.45 -1.98
C PRO A 159 21.12 -10.83 -2.38
N LEU A 160 21.13 -10.12 -3.51
CA LEU A 160 19.90 -9.75 -4.21
C LEU A 160 19.15 -11.01 -4.70
N PRO A 161 17.81 -10.95 -4.83
CA PRO A 161 17.04 -12.09 -5.27
C PRO A 161 17.30 -12.44 -6.73
N ALA A 162 17.41 -13.74 -7.01
CA ALA A 162 17.31 -14.29 -8.36
C ALA A 162 15.89 -14.82 -8.55
N LEU A 163 15.02 -14.01 -9.15
CA LEU A 163 13.59 -14.33 -9.27
C LEU A 163 13.38 -15.61 -10.08
N ARG A 164 12.59 -16.54 -9.53
CA ARG A 164 12.12 -17.73 -10.24
C ARG A 164 10.85 -17.41 -11.06
N PRO A 165 10.50 -18.21 -12.07
CA PRO A 165 9.25 -18.03 -12.79
C PRO A 165 8.04 -17.94 -11.84
N GLY A 166 7.28 -16.85 -11.94
CA GLY A 166 6.11 -16.58 -11.10
C GLY A 166 6.40 -15.83 -9.79
N GLU A 167 7.66 -15.70 -9.37
CA GLU A 167 8.02 -14.85 -8.23
C GLU A 167 8.02 -13.36 -8.63
N GLN A 168 7.83 -12.50 -7.64
CA GLN A 168 7.77 -11.05 -7.79
C GLN A 168 8.66 -10.36 -6.75
N PRO A 169 9.09 -9.10 -6.99
CA PRO A 169 9.81 -8.32 -5.99
C PRO A 169 9.07 -8.21 -4.65
N LEU A 170 7.73 -8.18 -4.67
CA LEU A 170 6.90 -8.24 -3.46
C LEU A 170 7.18 -9.47 -2.58
N ASP A 171 7.51 -10.62 -3.17
CA ASP A 171 7.83 -11.85 -2.43
C ASP A 171 9.17 -11.74 -1.66
N TYR A 172 9.97 -10.70 -1.95
CA TYR A 172 11.27 -10.40 -1.36
C TYR A 172 11.32 -9.05 -0.63
N LEU A 173 10.19 -8.36 -0.56
CA LEU A 173 10.01 -7.10 0.17
C LEU A 173 8.63 -7.06 0.84
N ASN A 174 8.40 -8.01 1.76
CA ASN A 174 7.22 -8.16 2.62
C ASN A 174 7.63 -8.41 4.08
N GLY A 175 6.68 -8.52 5.01
CA GLY A 175 6.97 -8.61 6.43
C GLY A 175 7.75 -9.83 6.89
N SER A 176 7.84 -10.88 6.07
CA SER A 176 8.61 -12.09 6.39
C SER A 176 9.86 -12.29 5.52
N ASN A 177 9.97 -11.57 4.40
CA ASN A 177 11.09 -11.65 3.48
C ASN A 177 11.41 -10.25 2.99
N PHE A 178 12.51 -9.68 3.48
CA PHE A 178 12.88 -8.30 3.13
C PHE A 178 14.38 -8.09 2.98
N MET A 179 15.24 -8.91 3.62
CA MET A 179 16.68 -8.61 3.68
C MET A 179 17.42 -8.71 2.34
N GLN A 180 16.84 -9.38 1.34
CA GLN A 180 17.43 -9.43 -0.01
C GLN A 180 17.27 -8.12 -0.79
N LEU A 181 16.30 -7.25 -0.43
CA LEU A 181 16.03 -5.99 -1.14
C LEU A 181 16.09 -4.75 -0.26
N LEU A 182 15.71 -4.86 1.02
CA LEU A 182 15.62 -3.74 1.96
C LEU A 182 16.94 -2.95 2.10
N PRO A 183 18.12 -3.58 2.24
CA PRO A 183 19.38 -2.83 2.36
C PRO A 183 19.66 -1.95 1.15
N LEU A 184 19.52 -2.51 -0.06
CA LEU A 184 19.73 -1.77 -1.31
C LEU A 184 18.69 -0.67 -1.48
N LEU A 185 17.40 -0.96 -1.22
CA LEU A 185 16.36 0.05 -1.30
C LEU A 185 16.63 1.22 -0.34
N GLN A 186 17.02 0.96 0.90
CA GLN A 186 17.34 2.04 1.85
C GLN A 186 18.54 2.86 1.37
N PHE A 187 19.59 2.22 0.86
CA PHE A 187 20.74 2.91 0.29
C PHE A 187 20.32 3.85 -0.84
N LEU A 188 19.54 3.37 -1.80
CA LEU A 188 19.07 4.17 -2.95
C LEU A 188 18.13 5.30 -2.55
N VAL A 189 17.28 5.09 -1.53
CA VAL A 189 16.44 6.16 -0.98
C VAL A 189 17.27 7.28 -0.36
N LYS A 190 18.38 6.95 0.33
CA LYS A 190 19.29 7.98 0.86
C LYS A 190 19.95 8.78 -0.27
N GLU A 191 20.42 8.10 -1.31
CA GLU A 191 21.06 8.76 -2.47
C GLU A 191 20.09 9.68 -3.23
N THR A 192 18.78 9.50 -3.06
CA THR A 192 17.75 10.28 -3.77
C THR A 192 16.93 11.19 -2.86
N GLU A 193 17.30 11.36 -1.59
CA GLU A 193 16.49 12.10 -0.60
C GLU A 193 16.17 13.54 -1.01
N GLU A 194 17.12 14.25 -1.63
CA GLU A 194 16.99 15.67 -2.01
C GLU A 194 16.11 15.89 -3.25
N ILE A 195 16.06 14.91 -4.16
CA ILE A 195 15.38 15.01 -5.47
C ILE A 195 14.18 14.08 -5.60
N GLY A 196 13.95 13.28 -4.56
CA GLY A 196 12.99 12.20 -4.50
C GLY A 196 11.56 12.67 -4.32
N TRP A 197 10.65 11.70 -4.45
CA TRP A 197 9.24 11.90 -4.16
C TRP A 197 9.01 11.97 -2.66
N ARG A 198 8.18 12.93 -2.23
CA ARG A 198 7.64 12.98 -0.87
C ARG A 198 6.36 12.15 -0.81
N HIS A 199 6.32 11.26 0.16
CA HIS A 199 5.13 10.48 0.50
C HIS A 199 4.19 11.29 1.40
N ALA A 200 2.91 10.94 1.40
CA ALA A 200 2.01 11.39 2.45
C ALA A 200 2.49 10.86 3.82
N PRO A 201 2.10 11.53 4.94
CA PRO A 201 2.36 11.02 6.27
C PRO A 201 1.92 9.56 6.43
N LEU A 202 2.57 8.84 7.35
CA LEU A 202 2.20 7.46 7.62
C LEU A 202 0.76 7.43 8.14
N ARG A 203 -0.06 6.58 7.54
CA ARG A 203 -1.49 6.47 7.85
C ARG A 203 -1.84 5.03 8.17
N ALA A 204 -2.79 4.83 9.06
CA ALA A 204 -3.21 3.50 9.47
C ALA A 204 -4.73 3.39 9.69
N CYS A 205 -5.26 2.17 9.50
CA CYS A 205 -6.66 1.85 9.70
C CYS A 205 -6.86 0.35 9.99
N PHE A 206 -7.71 0.00 10.94
CA PHE A 206 -8.26 -1.35 11.04
C PHE A 206 -9.48 -1.49 10.14
N THR A 207 -9.65 -2.64 9.47
CA THR A 207 -10.86 -2.98 8.71
C THR A 207 -11.44 -4.28 9.25
N LEU A 208 -12.73 -4.26 9.62
CA LEU A 208 -13.45 -5.43 10.12
C LEU A 208 -14.57 -5.80 9.16
N ASP A 209 -14.51 -7.01 8.63
CA ASP A 209 -15.43 -7.52 7.61
C ASP A 209 -16.62 -8.21 8.25
N ASP A 210 -17.83 -7.92 7.72
CA ASP A 210 -19.15 -8.46 8.08
C ASP A 210 -20.01 -7.75 9.15
N PRO A 211 -19.50 -6.97 10.13
CA PRO A 211 -20.34 -6.35 11.14
C PRO A 211 -21.48 -5.51 10.54
N ASN A 212 -22.68 -5.67 11.09
CA ASN A 212 -23.85 -4.84 10.75
C ASN A 212 -24.38 -4.10 11.99
N LEU A 213 -25.14 -3.02 11.77
CA LEU A 213 -25.57 -2.14 12.86
C LEU A 213 -26.94 -2.52 13.46
N ARG A 214 -27.41 -3.75 13.27
CA ARG A 214 -28.76 -4.18 13.75
C ARG A 214 -28.84 -4.35 15.26
N LEU A 215 -27.70 -4.56 15.91
CA LEU A 215 -27.61 -4.73 17.36
C LEU A 215 -26.38 -3.95 17.91
N PRO A 216 -26.26 -3.78 19.23
CA PRO A 216 -25.07 -3.18 19.86
C PRO A 216 -23.76 -3.96 19.72
N SER A 217 -23.84 -5.21 19.24
CA SER A 217 -22.70 -6.12 19.04
C SER A 217 -22.82 -6.90 17.74
N TYR A 218 -21.74 -7.56 17.31
CA TYR A 218 -21.72 -8.53 16.22
C TYR A 218 -20.65 -9.59 16.48
N GLY A 219 -21.07 -10.86 16.65
CA GLY A 219 -20.16 -11.92 17.10
C GLY A 219 -19.46 -11.53 18.41
N PHE A 220 -18.13 -11.52 18.40
CA PHE A 220 -17.31 -11.14 19.57
C PHE A 220 -17.09 -9.62 19.70
N LEU A 221 -17.64 -8.80 18.80
CA LEU A 221 -17.45 -7.35 18.84
C LEU A 221 -18.58 -6.68 19.61
N ASN A 222 -18.23 -5.97 20.68
CA ASN A 222 -19.08 -4.94 21.27
C ASN A 222 -18.68 -3.57 20.73
N TYR A 223 -19.60 -2.85 20.08
CA TYR A 223 -19.25 -1.58 19.42
C TYR A 223 -18.85 -0.49 20.40
N ARG A 224 -19.41 -0.49 21.62
CA ARG A 224 -19.04 0.48 22.65
C ARG A 224 -17.59 0.25 23.09
N GLU A 225 -17.27 -0.98 23.45
CA GLU A 225 -15.91 -1.36 23.87
C GLU A 225 -14.90 -1.09 22.75
N LEU A 226 -15.24 -1.40 21.50
CA LEU A 226 -14.38 -1.11 20.35
C LEU A 226 -14.08 0.39 20.21
N VAL A 227 -15.09 1.25 20.35
CA VAL A 227 -14.91 2.72 20.31
C VAL A 227 -14.07 3.19 21.49
N GLU A 228 -14.31 2.68 22.69
CA GLU A 228 -13.55 3.04 23.89
C GLU A 228 -12.07 2.65 23.75
N GLN A 229 -11.77 1.47 23.21
CA GLN A 229 -10.39 1.07 22.91
C GLN A 229 -9.76 1.92 21.81
N ALA A 230 -10.51 2.24 20.75
CA ALA A 230 -10.04 3.11 19.67
C ALA A 230 -9.66 4.50 20.18
N GLN A 231 -10.46 5.05 21.10
CA GLN A 231 -10.18 6.31 21.78
C GLN A 231 -8.93 6.20 22.67
N LYS A 232 -8.87 5.19 23.52
CA LYS A 232 -7.79 4.97 24.49
C LYS A 232 -6.43 4.75 23.83
N HIS A 233 -6.40 3.99 22.75
CA HIS A 233 -5.16 3.59 22.05
C HIS A 233 -4.93 4.36 20.73
N HIS A 234 -5.73 5.41 20.49
CA HIS A 234 -5.60 6.32 19.37
C HIS A 234 -5.58 5.65 17.99
N PHE A 235 -6.47 4.67 17.78
CA PHE A 235 -6.62 4.03 16.47
C PHE A 235 -7.97 4.35 15.80
N HIS A 236 -8.05 4.07 14.51
CA HIS A 236 -9.27 4.17 13.71
C HIS A 236 -9.67 2.78 13.19
N VAL A 237 -10.96 2.48 13.22
CA VAL A 237 -11.51 1.22 12.70
C VAL A 237 -12.64 1.48 11.71
N ALA A 238 -12.62 0.79 10.59
CA ALA A 238 -13.62 0.87 9.55
C ALA A 238 -14.41 -0.44 9.47
N LEU A 239 -15.72 -0.37 9.64
CA LEU A 239 -16.61 -1.53 9.61
C LEU A 239 -17.09 -1.76 8.17
N ALA A 240 -16.66 -2.84 7.53
CA ALA A 240 -17.07 -3.18 6.18
C ALA A 240 -18.42 -3.91 6.21
N MET A 241 -19.49 -3.14 6.00
CA MET A 241 -20.85 -3.63 6.11
C MET A 241 -21.34 -4.20 4.79
N ILE A 242 -22.08 -5.31 4.84
CA ILE A 242 -22.71 -5.88 3.67
C ILE A 242 -23.98 -5.06 3.37
N PRO A 243 -24.12 -4.44 2.18
CA PRO A 243 -25.26 -3.57 1.88
C PRO A 243 -26.63 -4.25 2.01
N VAL A 244 -26.74 -5.54 1.75
CA VAL A 244 -27.99 -6.28 1.98
C VAL A 244 -28.44 -6.23 3.44
N ASP A 245 -27.54 -5.97 4.39
CA ASP A 245 -27.87 -5.97 5.80
C ASP A 245 -28.52 -4.69 6.30
N VAL A 246 -28.46 -3.60 5.53
CA VAL A 246 -28.74 -2.25 6.03
C VAL A 246 -30.22 -1.95 6.22
N TRP A 247 -31.15 -2.81 5.81
CA TRP A 247 -32.61 -2.59 5.91
C TRP A 247 -33.15 -2.37 7.33
N SER A 248 -32.35 -2.70 8.35
CA SER A 248 -32.64 -2.42 9.75
C SER A 248 -31.38 -1.97 10.48
N THR A 249 -31.52 -1.07 11.44
CA THR A 249 -30.44 -0.58 12.31
C THR A 249 -30.94 -0.36 13.73
N HIS A 250 -30.03 -0.43 14.69
CA HIS A 250 -30.28 -0.10 16.08
C HIS A 250 -29.90 1.36 16.36
N SER A 251 -30.86 2.17 16.81
CA SER A 251 -30.72 3.63 16.96
C SER A 251 -29.56 4.06 17.87
N ASN A 252 -29.33 3.33 18.98
CA ASN A 252 -28.21 3.63 19.88
C ASN A 252 -26.86 3.26 19.25
N THR A 253 -26.82 2.21 18.42
CA THR A 253 -25.61 1.83 17.68
C THR A 253 -25.30 2.90 16.64
N VAL A 254 -26.29 3.31 15.85
CA VAL A 254 -26.17 4.43 14.90
C VAL A 254 -25.66 5.70 15.59
N SER A 255 -26.26 6.05 16.73
CA SER A 255 -25.87 7.24 17.51
C SER A 255 -24.44 7.15 18.03
N LEU A 256 -24.01 5.97 18.48
CA LEU A 256 -22.62 5.71 18.90
C LEU A 256 -21.64 5.93 17.75
N ILE A 257 -21.88 5.30 16.60
CA ILE A 257 -21.00 5.41 15.43
C ILE A 257 -20.95 6.86 14.94
N LYS A 258 -22.09 7.54 14.86
CA LYS A 258 -22.18 8.94 14.42
C LYS A 258 -21.37 9.89 15.30
N ARG A 259 -21.45 9.74 16.64
CA ARG A 259 -20.69 10.55 17.60
C ARG A 259 -19.20 10.18 17.64
N SER A 260 -18.84 9.01 17.15
CA SER A 260 -17.48 8.47 17.20
C SER A 260 -16.81 8.44 15.83
N SER A 261 -17.28 9.26 14.88
CA SER A 261 -16.80 9.28 13.49
C SER A 261 -15.29 9.56 13.33
N ARG A 262 -14.66 10.16 14.34
CA ARG A 262 -13.21 10.30 14.42
C ARG A 262 -12.49 8.95 14.54
N TYR A 263 -13.11 7.97 15.20
CA TYR A 263 -12.51 6.68 15.53
C TYR A 263 -13.13 5.52 14.74
N VAL A 264 -14.32 5.70 14.21
CA VAL A 264 -15.03 4.67 13.45
C VAL A 264 -15.59 5.21 12.14
N SER A 265 -15.34 4.50 11.03
CA SER A 265 -16.01 4.71 9.75
C SER A 265 -16.73 3.45 9.26
N LEU A 266 -17.51 3.59 8.19
CA LEU A 266 -18.26 2.50 7.57
C LEU A 266 -17.78 2.34 6.12
N LEU A 267 -17.60 1.08 5.68
CA LEU A 267 -17.21 0.73 4.32
C LEU A 267 -18.27 -0.17 3.67
N ILE A 268 -18.08 -0.48 2.38
CA ILE A 268 -18.98 -1.31 1.59
C ILE A 268 -18.36 -2.70 1.40
N HIS A 269 -19.02 -3.76 1.90
CA HIS A 269 -18.57 -5.14 1.77
C HIS A 269 -19.36 -5.93 0.70
N GLY A 270 -19.18 -5.54 -0.57
CA GLY A 270 -19.89 -6.09 -1.72
C GLY A 270 -21.31 -5.52 -1.87
N ASN A 271 -22.29 -6.39 -2.10
CA ASN A 271 -23.72 -6.07 -2.12
C ASN A 271 -24.51 -7.12 -1.33
N ASN A 272 -24.41 -8.39 -1.74
CA ASN A 272 -25.13 -9.51 -1.12
C ASN A 272 -24.18 -10.49 -0.39
N HIS A 273 -22.89 -10.19 -0.38
CA HIS A 273 -21.84 -11.07 0.13
C HIS A 273 -21.93 -12.49 -0.47
N THR A 274 -22.10 -12.60 -1.78
CA THR A 274 -22.16 -13.90 -2.49
C THR A 274 -20.78 -14.34 -2.97
N ARG A 275 -20.59 -15.66 -3.19
CA ARG A 275 -19.29 -16.19 -3.65
C ARG A 275 -18.90 -15.60 -5.01
N ALA A 276 -17.68 -15.06 -5.09
CA ALA A 276 -17.11 -14.46 -6.30
C ALA A 276 -17.99 -13.34 -6.87
N GLU A 277 -18.60 -12.54 -5.99
CA GLU A 277 -19.46 -11.43 -6.40
C GLU A 277 -18.72 -10.43 -7.30
N LEU A 278 -17.49 -10.07 -6.91
CA LEU A 278 -16.66 -9.08 -7.59
C LEU A 278 -15.46 -9.67 -8.34
N SER A 279 -15.42 -10.99 -8.52
CA SER A 279 -14.37 -11.67 -9.30
C SER A 279 -14.89 -12.55 -10.43
N ARG A 280 -16.18 -12.92 -10.43
CA ARG A 280 -16.77 -13.73 -11.51
C ARG A 280 -17.08 -12.87 -12.73
N SER A 281 -16.67 -13.37 -13.90
CA SER A 281 -17.04 -12.79 -15.20
C SER A 281 -18.56 -12.82 -15.40
N ARG A 282 -19.14 -11.66 -15.73
CA ARG A 282 -20.58 -11.47 -15.99
C ARG A 282 -20.74 -10.39 -17.07
N PRO A 283 -21.89 -10.37 -17.78
CA PRO A 283 -22.25 -9.24 -18.64
C PRO A 283 -22.20 -7.92 -17.87
N ARG A 284 -21.78 -6.85 -18.56
CA ARG A 284 -21.56 -5.52 -17.99
C ARG A 284 -22.79 -5.01 -17.24
N GLU A 285 -23.98 -5.16 -17.82
CA GLU A 285 -25.26 -4.70 -17.28
C GLU A 285 -25.57 -5.38 -15.96
N ARG A 286 -25.25 -6.68 -15.85
CA ARG A 286 -25.46 -7.47 -14.64
C ARG A 286 -24.51 -7.05 -13.52
N THR A 287 -23.25 -6.77 -13.86
CA THR A 287 -22.28 -6.23 -12.89
C THR A 287 -22.72 -4.85 -12.41
N LEU A 288 -23.09 -3.96 -13.34
CA LEU A 288 -23.62 -2.63 -13.01
C LEU A 288 -24.87 -2.70 -12.14
N ALA A 289 -25.78 -3.64 -12.37
CA ALA A 289 -26.97 -3.83 -11.53
C ALA A 289 -26.62 -4.26 -10.09
N ILE A 290 -25.55 -5.05 -9.89
CA ILE A 290 -25.06 -5.43 -8.55
C ILE A 290 -24.44 -4.21 -7.85
N LEU A 291 -23.57 -3.47 -8.55
CA LEU A 291 -22.91 -2.29 -8.02
C LEU A 291 -23.90 -1.17 -7.71
N GLY A 292 -24.85 -0.92 -8.60
CA GLY A 292 -25.88 0.08 -8.40
C GLY A 292 -26.81 -0.27 -7.24
N GLN A 293 -27.21 -1.55 -7.09
CA GLN A 293 -27.97 -1.99 -5.93
C GLN A 293 -27.21 -1.80 -4.61
N SER A 294 -25.89 -2.07 -4.60
CA SER A 294 -25.02 -1.81 -3.44
C SER A 294 -25.11 -0.34 -3.04
N LEU A 295 -24.86 0.57 -3.98
CA LEU A 295 -24.90 2.01 -3.72
C LEU A 295 -26.29 2.52 -3.34
N SER A 296 -27.37 2.05 -3.97
CA SER A 296 -28.74 2.44 -3.60
C SER A 296 -29.10 2.05 -2.16
N ARG A 297 -28.65 0.88 -1.69
CA ARG A 297 -28.86 0.44 -0.30
C ARG A 297 -28.07 1.30 0.67
N ILE A 298 -26.83 1.63 0.33
CA ILE A 298 -26.00 2.54 1.12
C ILE A 298 -26.62 3.95 1.16
N GLU A 299 -27.05 4.51 0.03
CA GLU A 299 -27.74 5.80 0.00
C GLU A 299 -29.02 5.81 0.86
N TRP A 300 -29.77 4.70 0.86
CA TRP A 300 -30.94 4.57 1.73
C TRP A 300 -30.55 4.61 3.20
N LEU A 301 -29.49 3.90 3.61
CA LEU A 301 -28.98 3.93 4.98
C LEU A 301 -28.54 5.35 5.37
N GLU A 302 -27.76 6.01 4.52
CA GLU A 302 -27.27 7.37 4.79
C GLU A 302 -28.43 8.37 4.93
N LYS A 303 -29.44 8.28 4.05
CA LYS A 303 -30.65 9.13 4.15
C LYS A 303 -31.45 8.90 5.42
N THR A 304 -31.58 7.65 5.86
CA THR A 304 -32.43 7.28 7.01
C THR A 304 -31.74 7.47 8.36
N THR A 305 -30.41 7.41 8.40
CA THR A 305 -29.63 7.45 9.66
C THR A 305 -28.71 8.67 9.78
N ALA A 306 -28.49 9.40 8.69
CA ALA A 306 -27.47 10.44 8.57
C ALA A 306 -26.05 9.96 8.93
N LEU A 307 -25.79 8.65 8.83
CA LEU A 307 -24.45 8.10 8.79
C LEU A 307 -23.82 8.38 7.43
N ARG A 308 -22.49 8.35 7.39
CA ARG A 308 -21.71 8.40 6.15
C ARG A 308 -21.03 7.06 5.95
N VAL A 309 -21.07 6.55 4.73
CA VAL A 309 -20.34 5.34 4.33
C VAL A 309 -19.29 5.72 3.29
N ASP A 310 -18.05 5.39 3.56
CA ASP A 310 -16.95 5.62 2.64
C ASP A 310 -17.22 4.85 1.35
N ARG A 311 -16.97 5.48 0.19
CA ARG A 311 -17.14 4.85 -1.12
C ARG A 311 -15.99 3.91 -1.46
N VAL A 312 -15.58 3.10 -0.48
CA VAL A 312 -14.49 2.14 -0.57
C VAL A 312 -15.05 0.73 -0.48
N MET A 313 -14.73 -0.08 -1.47
CA MET A 313 -15.15 -1.48 -1.55
C MET A 313 -14.16 -2.37 -0.81
N VAL A 314 -14.61 -3.11 0.19
CA VAL A 314 -13.89 -4.28 0.69
C VAL A 314 -14.54 -5.50 0.02
N PRO A 315 -13.90 -6.15 -0.97
CA PRO A 315 -14.53 -7.22 -1.71
C PRO A 315 -14.78 -8.45 -0.82
N PRO A 316 -15.99 -9.03 -0.84
CA PRO A 316 -16.27 -10.30 -0.17
C PRO A 316 -15.24 -11.36 -0.52
N HIS A 317 -14.73 -12.07 0.49
CA HIS A 317 -13.70 -13.11 0.33
C HIS A 317 -12.40 -12.62 -0.35
N ASN A 318 -12.06 -11.32 -0.18
CA ASN A 318 -10.92 -10.65 -0.83
C ASN A 318 -10.91 -10.83 -2.37
N ALA A 319 -12.06 -11.07 -2.99
CA ALA A 319 -12.14 -11.46 -4.38
C ALA A 319 -12.51 -10.28 -5.29
N LEU A 320 -11.50 -9.65 -5.89
CA LEU A 320 -11.64 -8.57 -6.88
C LEU A 320 -10.99 -8.96 -8.21
N SER A 321 -11.71 -8.74 -9.32
CA SER A 321 -11.13 -8.81 -10.66
C SER A 321 -10.82 -7.43 -11.21
N ASP A 322 -9.64 -7.28 -11.83
CA ASP A 322 -9.20 -6.09 -12.59
C ASP A 322 -10.24 -5.70 -13.66
N LYS A 323 -10.95 -6.68 -14.24
CA LYS A 323 -12.02 -6.46 -15.23
C LYS A 323 -13.25 -5.75 -14.67
N ILE A 324 -13.48 -5.82 -13.36
CA ILE A 324 -14.62 -5.18 -12.67
C ILE A 324 -14.23 -3.78 -12.15
N ALA A 325 -12.94 -3.53 -11.93
CA ALA A 325 -12.43 -2.28 -11.38
C ALA A 325 -12.87 -1.01 -12.16
N PRO A 326 -12.87 -0.99 -13.52
CA PRO A 326 -13.40 0.15 -14.27
C PRO A 326 -14.88 0.42 -14.00
N LEU A 327 -15.68 -0.62 -13.76
CA LEU A 327 -17.11 -0.48 -13.47
C LEU A 327 -17.34 0.01 -12.04
N LEU A 328 -16.49 -0.38 -11.08
CA LEU A 328 -16.50 0.20 -9.74
C LEU A 328 -16.22 1.70 -9.79
N LEU A 329 -15.14 2.10 -10.48
CA LEU A 329 -14.79 3.51 -10.66
C LEU A 329 -15.93 4.30 -11.33
N ALA A 330 -16.43 3.80 -12.46
CA ALA A 330 -17.53 4.43 -13.19
C ALA A 330 -18.82 4.54 -12.37
N SER A 331 -19.10 3.58 -11.48
CA SER A 331 -20.28 3.64 -10.60
C SER A 331 -20.12 4.60 -9.40
N GLY A 332 -18.91 5.12 -9.15
CA GLY A 332 -18.66 6.08 -8.07
C GLY A 332 -17.95 5.51 -6.83
N PHE A 333 -17.35 4.32 -6.92
CA PHE A 333 -16.43 3.84 -5.88
C PHE A 333 -15.07 4.54 -6.03
N GLU A 334 -14.50 5.01 -4.92
CA GLU A 334 -13.21 5.71 -4.89
C GLU A 334 -12.00 4.78 -4.79
N GLY A 335 -12.21 3.52 -4.37
CA GLY A 335 -11.16 2.52 -4.30
C GLY A 335 -11.63 1.22 -3.67
N ALA A 336 -10.71 0.27 -3.54
CA ALA A 336 -10.93 -0.96 -2.79
C ALA A 336 -9.80 -1.27 -1.81
N ALA A 337 -10.04 -2.16 -0.86
CA ALA A 337 -9.02 -2.70 0.03
C ALA A 337 -9.00 -4.24 -0.05
N VAL A 338 -7.86 -4.82 -0.41
CA VAL A 338 -7.68 -6.27 -0.65
C VAL A 338 -6.28 -6.69 -0.19
N ALA A 339 -6.14 -7.91 0.34
CA ALA A 339 -4.80 -8.48 0.53
C ALA A 339 -4.10 -8.64 -0.83
N MET A 340 -2.84 -8.23 -0.95
CA MET A 340 -2.14 -8.22 -2.24
C MET A 340 -1.94 -9.63 -2.81
N THR A 341 -1.80 -10.64 -1.95
CA THR A 341 -1.78 -12.06 -2.35
C THR A 341 -3.09 -12.49 -3.00
N ASP A 342 -4.23 -12.18 -2.37
CA ASP A 342 -5.56 -12.47 -2.94
C ASP A 342 -5.81 -11.70 -4.25
N LEU A 343 -5.36 -10.44 -4.34
CA LEU A 343 -5.45 -9.67 -5.57
C LEU A 343 -4.64 -10.32 -6.70
N ARG A 344 -3.43 -10.79 -6.39
CA ARG A 344 -2.54 -11.48 -7.33
C ARG A 344 -3.18 -12.78 -7.84
N ASP A 345 -3.68 -13.62 -6.94
CA ASP A 345 -4.26 -14.92 -7.27
C ASP A 345 -5.51 -14.81 -8.17
N ARG A 346 -6.25 -13.70 -8.04
CA ARG A 346 -7.45 -13.43 -8.84
C ARG A 346 -7.15 -12.77 -10.18
N ASN A 347 -5.94 -12.23 -10.36
CA ASN A 347 -5.54 -11.44 -11.52
C ASN A 347 -4.11 -11.82 -11.95
N PRO A 348 -3.91 -13.06 -12.46
CA PRO A 348 -2.58 -13.56 -12.83
C PRO A 348 -1.90 -12.70 -13.91
N GLU A 349 -2.65 -11.96 -14.72
CA GLU A 349 -2.12 -11.01 -15.70
C GLU A 349 -1.43 -9.80 -15.07
N MET A 350 -1.74 -9.46 -13.81
CA MET A 350 -1.09 -8.35 -13.10
C MET A 350 0.31 -8.70 -12.60
N VAL A 351 0.65 -10.00 -12.56
CA VAL A 351 1.93 -10.52 -12.05
C VAL A 351 3.12 -10.05 -12.89
N ASN A 352 2.93 -9.64 -14.15
CA ASN A 352 4.05 -9.15 -14.97
C ASN A 352 4.47 -7.70 -14.66
N ARG A 353 3.91 -7.08 -13.61
CA ARG A 353 4.20 -5.68 -13.24
C ARG A 353 5.29 -5.65 -12.15
N PRO A 354 6.48 -5.09 -12.42
CA PRO A 354 7.59 -5.07 -11.45
C PRO A 354 7.24 -4.44 -10.09
N THR A 355 6.26 -3.54 -10.06
CA THR A 355 5.89 -2.76 -8.86
C THR A 355 4.63 -3.27 -8.15
N PHE A 356 4.12 -4.43 -8.55
CA PHE A 356 2.88 -4.99 -8.00
C PHE A 356 2.94 -5.06 -6.47
N GLY A 357 1.99 -4.40 -5.80
CA GLY A 357 1.88 -4.40 -4.33
C GLY A 357 2.98 -3.66 -3.57
N LEU A 358 3.92 -2.98 -4.25
CA LEU A 358 5.03 -2.25 -3.63
C LEU A 358 4.84 -0.72 -3.61
N ARG A 359 3.71 -0.24 -4.11
CA ARG A 359 3.34 1.19 -4.11
C ARG A 359 2.24 1.47 -3.08
N MET A 360 1.91 2.75 -2.87
CA MET A 360 0.86 3.16 -1.93
C MET A 360 -0.53 2.57 -2.23
N ALA A 361 -0.78 2.26 -3.49
CA ALA A 361 -1.93 1.51 -3.96
C ALA A 361 -1.55 0.79 -5.26
N GLU A 362 -2.14 -0.37 -5.51
CA GLU A 362 -2.09 -1.03 -6.81
C GLU A 362 -3.12 -0.38 -7.74
N MET A 363 -2.66 0.16 -8.87
CA MET A 363 -3.54 0.79 -9.85
C MET A 363 -3.99 -0.27 -10.88
N THR A 364 -5.27 -0.60 -10.87
CA THR A 364 -5.88 -1.48 -11.89
C THR A 364 -5.77 -0.90 -13.30
N SER A 365 -6.01 -1.73 -14.32
CA SER A 365 -5.92 -1.31 -15.74
C SER A 365 -6.81 -0.12 -16.09
N GLY A 366 -7.93 0.07 -15.37
CA GLY A 366 -8.86 1.19 -15.52
C GLY A 366 -8.59 2.39 -14.61
N GLY A 367 -7.46 2.44 -13.90
CA GLY A 367 -7.12 3.54 -12.99
C GLY A 367 -7.87 3.53 -11.65
N PHE A 368 -8.51 2.42 -11.28
CA PHE A 368 -9.13 2.25 -9.97
C PHE A 368 -8.07 1.79 -8.94
N PRO A 369 -7.94 2.48 -7.78
CA PRO A 369 -6.92 2.18 -6.78
C PRO A 369 -7.33 1.04 -5.85
N VAL A 370 -6.38 0.15 -5.56
CA VAL A 370 -6.54 -0.95 -4.58
C VAL A 370 -5.50 -0.83 -3.48
N LEU A 371 -5.96 -0.61 -2.26
CA LEU A 371 -5.16 -0.57 -1.05
C LEU A 371 -4.82 -1.98 -0.57
N GLY A 372 -3.57 -2.19 -0.17
CA GLY A 372 -3.10 -3.45 0.39
C GLY A 372 -3.58 -3.64 1.83
N ARG A 373 -4.21 -4.79 2.11
CA ARG A 373 -4.52 -5.22 3.47
C ARG A 373 -3.45 -6.18 3.99
N ILE A 374 -3.06 -5.99 5.24
CA ILE A 374 -2.24 -6.91 6.02
C ILE A 374 -3.14 -7.67 7.00
N GLU A 375 -2.80 -8.92 7.31
CA GLU A 375 -3.59 -9.70 8.27
C GLU A 375 -3.49 -9.10 9.67
N LEU A 376 -4.62 -8.97 10.37
CA LEU A 376 -4.64 -8.59 11.77
C LEU A 376 -4.13 -9.76 12.63
N SER A 377 -2.86 -9.70 13.04
CA SER A 377 -2.23 -10.71 13.87
C SER A 377 -1.16 -10.13 14.79
N ALA A 378 -0.81 -10.87 15.85
CA ALA A 378 0.28 -10.48 16.75
C ALA A 378 1.67 -10.53 16.10
N ALA A 379 1.80 -11.08 14.89
CA ALA A 379 3.04 -11.17 14.14
C ALA A 379 3.16 -10.09 13.04
N CYS A 380 2.41 -9.00 13.15
CA CYS A 380 2.28 -8.00 12.09
C CYS A 380 3.45 -7.01 11.98
N GLU A 381 4.37 -6.94 12.93
CA GLU A 381 5.39 -5.89 12.99
C GLU A 381 6.24 -5.83 11.70
N GLY A 382 6.58 -6.97 11.11
CA GLY A 382 7.28 -7.02 9.83
C GLY A 382 6.51 -6.33 8.70
N ASP A 383 5.24 -6.70 8.51
CA ASP A 383 4.41 -6.12 7.43
C ASP A 383 4.14 -4.63 7.64
N VAL A 384 3.97 -4.23 8.90
CA VAL A 384 3.81 -2.84 9.34
C VAL A 384 5.06 -2.01 8.99
N VAL A 385 6.25 -2.49 9.36
CA VAL A 385 7.50 -1.79 9.09
C VAL A 385 7.81 -1.71 7.59
N ILE A 386 7.62 -2.81 6.84
CA ILE A 386 7.89 -2.82 5.41
C ILE A 386 6.91 -1.93 4.64
N SER A 387 5.62 -1.93 5.02
CA SER A 387 4.64 -1.01 4.45
C SER A 387 5.02 0.45 4.71
N ALA A 388 5.46 0.79 5.93
CA ALA A 388 5.94 2.13 6.28
C ALA A 388 7.22 2.52 5.50
N MET A 389 8.15 1.58 5.30
CA MET A 389 9.37 1.80 4.51
C MET A 389 9.07 2.15 3.05
N LEU A 390 8.03 1.56 2.48
CA LEU A 390 7.51 1.84 1.13
C LEU A 390 6.61 3.09 1.07
N GLY A 391 6.34 3.72 2.22
CA GLY A 391 5.39 4.82 2.35
C GLY A 391 3.94 4.44 2.05
N ALA A 392 3.63 3.14 2.07
CA ALA A 392 2.28 2.61 1.92
C ALA A 392 1.47 2.78 3.22
N PRO A 393 0.14 2.99 3.15
CA PRO A 393 -0.70 3.00 4.33
C PRO A 393 -0.76 1.62 4.99
N ILE A 394 -0.83 1.58 6.32
CA ILE A 394 -0.91 0.34 7.11
C ILE A 394 -2.39 0.01 7.35
N ILE A 395 -2.92 -0.96 6.61
CA ILE A 395 -4.34 -1.31 6.68
C ILE A 395 -4.49 -2.75 7.12
N PHE A 396 -4.94 -2.95 8.36
CA PHE A 396 -5.21 -4.29 8.87
C PHE A 396 -6.56 -4.80 8.40
N GLY A 397 -6.65 -6.08 8.05
CA GLY A 397 -7.88 -6.79 7.76
C GLY A 397 -8.16 -7.88 8.77
N GLY A 398 -9.39 -7.90 9.29
CA GLY A 398 -9.84 -8.91 10.23
C GLY A 398 -11.35 -9.12 10.15
N HIS A 399 -11.83 -10.04 10.97
CA HIS A 399 -13.26 -10.29 11.21
C HIS A 399 -13.53 -10.18 12.72
N HIS A 400 -14.77 -10.38 13.13
CA HIS A 400 -15.14 -10.32 14.55
C HIS A 400 -14.38 -11.32 15.41
N GLU A 401 -13.91 -12.44 14.87
CA GLU A 401 -13.11 -13.44 15.57
C GLU A 401 -11.77 -12.90 16.08
N CYS A 402 -11.25 -11.82 15.51
CA CYS A 402 -10.06 -11.15 16.04
C CYS A 402 -10.29 -10.59 17.46
N ALA A 403 -11.55 -10.41 17.87
CA ALA A 403 -11.94 -9.98 19.22
C ALA A 403 -12.33 -11.15 20.15
N ALA A 404 -12.18 -12.41 19.72
CA ALA A 404 -12.61 -13.57 20.53
C ALA A 404 -11.85 -13.70 21.87
N GLY A 405 -10.62 -13.21 21.93
CA GLY A 405 -9.81 -13.12 23.16
C GLY A 405 -9.88 -11.77 23.86
N GLY A 406 -10.82 -10.89 23.49
CA GLY A 406 -10.82 -9.48 23.87
C GLY A 406 -10.19 -8.59 22.79
N LEU A 407 -10.03 -7.30 23.10
CA LEU A 407 -9.56 -6.28 22.15
C LEU A 407 -8.04 -5.99 22.25
N ASP A 408 -7.31 -6.74 23.07
CA ASP A 408 -5.87 -6.51 23.31
C ASP A 408 -5.04 -6.60 22.01
N LEU A 409 -5.43 -7.49 21.10
CA LEU A 409 -4.79 -7.59 19.77
C LEU A 409 -4.80 -6.26 19.01
N PHE A 410 -5.89 -5.49 19.11
CA PHE A 410 -5.99 -4.19 18.45
C PHE A 410 -5.07 -3.16 19.10
N SER A 411 -5.02 -3.12 20.43
CA SER A 411 -4.12 -2.22 21.15
C SER A 411 -2.64 -2.56 20.92
N ASP A 412 -2.29 -3.85 20.84
CA ASP A 412 -0.91 -4.28 20.59
C ASP A 412 -0.46 -3.94 19.17
N CYS A 413 -1.31 -4.20 18.17
CA CYS A 413 -1.04 -3.79 16.79
C CYS A 413 -1.00 -2.25 16.67
N ALA A 414 -1.88 -1.53 17.36
CA ALA A 414 -1.87 -0.07 17.36
C ALA A 414 -0.59 0.49 18.00
N ALA A 415 -0.13 -0.07 19.12
CA ALA A 415 1.13 0.30 19.76
C ALA A 415 2.32 0.05 18.83
N THR A 416 2.33 -1.07 18.12
CA THR A 416 3.35 -1.40 17.11
C THR A 416 3.40 -0.31 16.03
N VAL A 417 2.26 0.07 15.46
CA VAL A 417 2.18 1.14 14.46
C VAL A 417 2.58 2.49 15.03
N ASN A 418 2.08 2.87 16.20
CA ASN A 418 2.37 4.14 16.85
C ASN A 418 3.86 4.28 17.22
N SER A 419 4.58 3.17 17.40
CA SER A 419 6.03 3.18 17.63
C SER A 419 6.85 3.61 16.40
N LEU A 420 6.24 3.74 15.22
CA LEU A 420 6.91 4.14 13.97
C LEU A 420 7.13 5.65 13.85
N GLY A 421 6.50 6.47 14.69
CA GLY A 421 6.61 7.94 14.66
C GLY A 421 5.24 8.60 14.57
N ASP A 422 5.14 9.68 13.79
CA ASP A 422 3.88 10.38 13.57
C ASP A 422 2.98 9.57 12.62
N VAL A 423 1.93 8.96 13.18
CA VAL A 423 0.95 8.16 12.44
C VAL A 423 -0.43 8.77 12.52
N GLN A 424 -1.05 8.95 11.35
CA GLN A 424 -2.42 9.40 11.21
C GLN A 424 -3.37 8.19 11.12
N TRP A 425 -4.08 7.91 12.20
CA TRP A 425 -5.19 6.95 12.16
C TRP A 425 -6.44 7.60 11.59
N CYS A 426 -6.90 7.13 10.43
CA CYS A 426 -8.01 7.74 9.71
C CYS A 426 -8.80 6.72 8.87
N SER A 427 -9.90 7.20 8.28
CA SER A 427 -10.76 6.37 7.44
C SER A 427 -10.07 5.99 6.12
N LEU A 428 -10.51 4.90 5.48
CA LEU A 428 -9.96 4.51 4.17
C LEU A 428 -10.23 5.56 3.08
N GLU A 429 -11.33 6.30 3.18
CA GLU A 429 -11.58 7.44 2.28
C GLU A 429 -10.50 8.52 2.43
N THR A 430 -10.13 8.85 3.68
CA THR A 430 -9.07 9.84 3.95
C THR A 430 -7.72 9.33 3.43
N ILE A 431 -7.43 8.05 3.61
CA ILE A 431 -6.21 7.41 3.07
C ILE A 431 -6.18 7.52 1.54
N LEU A 432 -7.26 7.14 0.84
CA LEU A 432 -7.32 7.26 -0.61
C LEU A 432 -7.14 8.71 -1.08
N ARG A 433 -7.80 9.66 -0.42
CA ARG A 433 -7.75 11.06 -0.83
C ARG A 433 -6.40 11.75 -0.59
N SER A 434 -5.59 11.19 0.29
CA SER A 434 -4.21 11.63 0.53
C SER A 434 -3.16 10.74 -0.15
N ASN A 435 -3.55 9.72 -0.93
CA ASN A 435 -2.62 8.82 -1.64
C ASN A 435 -2.09 9.44 -2.93
N TYR A 436 -1.05 10.26 -2.79
CA TYR A 436 -0.27 10.77 -3.91
C TYR A 436 1.19 10.99 -3.49
N LEU A 437 2.11 10.89 -4.44
CA LEU A 437 3.47 11.38 -4.25
C LEU A 437 3.54 12.82 -4.71
N SER A 438 4.37 13.62 -4.03
CA SER A 438 4.58 15.02 -4.39
C SER A 438 6.04 15.38 -4.46
N ARG A 439 6.39 16.28 -5.37
CA ARG A 439 7.73 16.87 -5.45
C ARG A 439 7.59 18.34 -5.81
N GLN A 440 8.26 19.21 -5.06
CA GLN A 440 8.24 20.64 -5.33
C GLN A 440 9.54 21.04 -6.02
N GLU A 441 9.43 21.74 -7.14
CA GLU A 441 10.55 22.33 -7.88
C GLU A 441 10.21 23.79 -8.15
N ASN A 442 10.95 24.71 -7.54
CA ASN A 442 10.64 26.14 -7.56
C ASN A 442 9.20 26.39 -7.09
N SER A 443 8.39 27.09 -7.89
CA SER A 443 6.97 27.36 -7.64
C SER A 443 6.01 26.32 -8.20
N ARG A 444 6.53 25.17 -8.68
CA ARG A 444 5.73 24.08 -9.24
C ARG A 444 5.68 22.87 -8.31
N LEU A 445 4.48 22.33 -8.13
CA LEU A 445 4.25 21.08 -7.44
C LEU A 445 3.89 19.96 -8.43
N TRP A 446 4.75 18.96 -8.51
CA TRP A 446 4.53 17.73 -9.25
C TRP A 446 3.74 16.76 -8.38
N ILE A 447 2.68 16.16 -8.93
CA ILE A 447 1.83 15.19 -8.25
C ILE A 447 1.79 13.90 -9.05
N GLN A 448 2.07 12.78 -8.39
CA GLN A 448 1.82 11.45 -8.93
C GLN A 448 0.69 10.77 -8.14
N PRO A 449 -0.52 10.65 -8.73
CA PRO A 449 -1.69 10.13 -8.04
C PRO A 449 -1.63 8.61 -7.85
N TYR A 450 -2.06 8.15 -6.68
CA TYR A 450 -2.34 6.74 -6.35
C TYR A 450 -3.79 6.57 -5.89
N SER A 451 -4.67 7.40 -6.45
CA SER A 451 -6.09 7.43 -6.17
C SER A 451 -6.82 8.13 -7.32
N CYS A 452 -8.13 7.88 -7.45
CA CYS A 452 -8.98 8.55 -8.43
C CYS A 452 -9.59 9.85 -7.90
N ARG A 453 -9.39 10.17 -6.62
CA ARG A 453 -9.82 11.43 -5.99
C ARG A 453 -8.77 11.86 -4.98
N LEU A 454 -8.20 13.05 -5.14
CA LEU A 454 -7.21 13.61 -4.23
C LEU A 454 -7.74 14.85 -3.54
N GLU A 455 -7.35 15.04 -2.28
CA GLU A 455 -7.55 16.26 -1.53
C GLU A 455 -6.22 16.74 -0.97
N LEU A 456 -5.88 18.00 -1.21
CA LEU A 456 -4.67 18.61 -0.67
C LEU A 456 -4.83 20.11 -0.48
N ARG A 457 -4.03 20.67 0.43
CA ARG A 457 -3.81 22.10 0.52
C ARG A 457 -2.55 22.44 -0.28
N VAL A 458 -2.64 23.44 -1.13
CA VAL A 458 -1.50 23.90 -1.94
C VAL A 458 -0.45 24.48 -1.00
N PRO A 459 0.79 23.97 -1.00
CA PRO A 459 1.85 24.48 -0.14
C PRO A 459 2.15 25.96 -0.42
N GLU A 460 2.71 26.64 0.57
CA GLU A 460 3.22 28.01 0.38
C GLU A 460 4.29 28.05 -0.72
N GLY A 461 4.30 29.13 -1.51
CA GLY A 461 5.22 29.31 -2.63
C GLY A 461 4.90 28.50 -3.89
N VAL A 462 3.85 27.67 -3.89
CA VAL A 462 3.40 26.92 -5.08
C VAL A 462 2.32 27.71 -5.84
N SER A 463 2.62 28.09 -7.08
CA SER A 463 1.68 28.79 -7.97
C SER A 463 1.24 27.93 -9.17
N SER A 464 1.86 26.78 -9.39
CA SER A 464 1.57 25.87 -10.49
C SER A 464 1.62 24.41 -10.04
N MET A 465 0.74 23.58 -10.57
CA MET A 465 0.70 22.14 -10.34
C MET A 465 0.76 21.37 -11.65
N MET A 466 1.33 20.16 -11.61
CA MET A 466 1.35 19.24 -12.75
C MET A 466 1.14 17.80 -12.29
N ILE A 467 0.22 17.10 -12.93
CA ILE A 467 -0.08 15.69 -12.64
C ILE A 467 0.73 14.82 -13.58
N ILE A 468 1.54 13.92 -13.04
CA ILE A 468 2.42 13.01 -13.80
C ILE A 468 2.31 11.56 -13.33
N GLY A 469 2.64 10.60 -14.19
CA GLY A 469 2.60 9.19 -13.84
C GLY A 469 2.52 8.29 -15.07
N PRO A 470 3.18 7.12 -15.05
CA PRO A 470 3.23 6.21 -16.20
C PRO A 470 1.84 5.68 -16.59
N ASP A 471 0.94 5.52 -15.62
CA ASP A 471 -0.40 4.96 -15.82
C ASP A 471 -1.46 6.02 -16.18
N LEU A 472 -1.09 7.30 -16.23
CA LEU A 472 -2.03 8.40 -16.46
C LEU A 472 -2.58 8.49 -17.88
N GLN A 473 -1.85 7.98 -18.87
CA GLN A 473 -2.37 7.90 -20.24
C GLN A 473 -3.66 7.06 -20.31
N LYS A 474 -3.86 6.14 -19.36
CA LYS A 474 -5.08 5.31 -19.24
C LYS A 474 -6.12 5.92 -18.29
N ALA A 475 -5.68 6.68 -17.28
CA ALA A 475 -6.54 7.24 -16.24
C ALA A 475 -7.38 8.46 -16.68
N GLY A 476 -7.05 9.08 -17.82
CA GLY A 476 -7.78 10.21 -18.38
C GLY A 476 -7.46 11.56 -17.72
N ALA A 477 -8.35 12.54 -17.89
CA ALA A 477 -8.21 13.88 -17.33
C ALA A 477 -8.70 13.93 -15.86
N PHE A 478 -8.30 14.97 -15.12
CA PHE A 478 -8.82 15.25 -13.78
C PHE A 478 -9.67 16.52 -13.82
N ARG A 479 -10.70 16.57 -12.98
CA ARG A 479 -11.44 17.79 -12.65
C ARG A 479 -10.85 18.40 -11.40
N LEU A 480 -10.30 19.60 -11.52
CA LEU A 480 -9.87 20.43 -10.41
C LEU A 480 -11.07 21.17 -9.82
N ILE A 481 -11.33 20.99 -8.54
CA ILE A 481 -12.32 21.73 -7.77
C ILE A 481 -11.57 22.55 -6.71
N ARG A 482 -11.74 23.86 -6.75
CA ARG A 482 -11.19 24.79 -5.75
C ARG A 482 -12.19 24.95 -4.61
N LYS A 483 -11.80 24.59 -3.39
CA LYS A 483 -12.57 24.80 -2.16
C LYS A 483 -12.16 26.16 -1.59
N SER A 484 -12.63 27.25 -2.22
CA SER A 484 -12.46 28.61 -1.68
C SER A 484 -13.60 28.92 -0.72
N GLU A 485 -13.28 29.50 0.43
CA GLU A 485 -14.28 30.08 1.35
C GLU A 485 -14.84 31.41 0.83
N VAL A 486 -14.16 32.05 -0.13
CA VAL A 486 -14.38 33.45 -0.51
C VAL A 486 -15.32 33.62 -1.72
N VAL A 487 -15.48 32.60 -2.56
CA VAL A 487 -16.37 32.66 -3.74
C VAL A 487 -17.42 31.53 -3.68
N PRO A 488 -18.69 31.84 -3.42
CA PRO A 488 -19.77 30.86 -3.48
C PRO A 488 -19.93 30.36 -4.92
N GLY A 489 -19.46 29.16 -5.19
CA GLY A 489 -19.58 28.49 -6.50
C GLY A 489 -18.40 27.59 -6.79
N ARG A 490 -18.63 26.27 -6.82
CA ARG A 490 -17.63 25.28 -7.26
C ARG A 490 -17.36 25.44 -8.75
N ARG A 491 -16.41 26.28 -9.15
CA ARG A 491 -15.87 26.23 -10.50
C ARG A 491 -14.97 25.00 -10.62
N SER A 492 -15.41 24.01 -11.39
CA SER A 492 -14.58 22.87 -11.77
C SER A 492 -13.86 23.18 -13.08
N VAL A 493 -12.55 22.96 -13.13
CA VAL A 493 -11.74 23.11 -14.35
C VAL A 493 -11.21 21.73 -14.75
N LEU A 494 -11.28 21.39 -16.04
CA LEU A 494 -10.64 20.18 -16.54
C LEU A 494 -9.14 20.41 -16.66
N VAL A 495 -8.34 19.52 -16.08
CA VAL A 495 -6.87 19.54 -16.14
C VAL A 495 -6.39 18.21 -16.70
N HIS A 496 -5.33 18.28 -17.50
CA HIS A 496 -4.78 17.12 -18.20
C HIS A 496 -3.45 16.70 -17.58
N ALA A 497 -3.19 15.40 -17.58
CA ALA A 497 -1.89 14.87 -17.20
C ALA A 497 -0.81 15.45 -18.12
N ASN A 498 0.36 15.72 -17.55
CA ASN A 498 1.50 16.35 -18.21
C ASN A 498 1.26 17.78 -18.73
N THR A 499 0.18 18.44 -18.31
CA THR A 499 -0.04 19.87 -18.58
C THR A 499 -0.05 20.64 -17.27
N PRO A 500 0.80 21.67 -17.11
CA PRO A 500 0.77 22.50 -15.91
C PRO A 500 -0.53 23.31 -15.83
N PHE A 501 -1.02 23.56 -14.62
CA PHE A 501 -2.17 24.40 -14.36
C PHE A 501 -1.96 25.27 -13.10
N ASP A 502 -2.62 26.42 -13.08
CA ASP A 502 -2.41 27.41 -12.02
C ASP A 502 -3.19 27.11 -10.75
N VAL A 503 -2.54 27.36 -9.62
CA VAL A 503 -3.09 27.24 -8.27
C VAL A 503 -2.63 28.40 -7.41
N VAL A 504 -3.34 28.62 -6.30
CA VAL A 504 -3.06 29.67 -5.33
C VAL A 504 -2.44 29.03 -4.07
N PRO A 505 -1.29 29.54 -3.58
CA PRO A 505 -0.73 29.12 -2.30
C PRO A 505 -1.78 29.11 -1.18
N GLY A 506 -1.77 28.06 -0.36
CA GLY A 506 -2.68 27.90 0.76
C GLY A 506 -4.11 27.47 0.41
N GLU A 507 -4.51 27.46 -0.87
CA GLU A 507 -5.86 27.06 -1.25
C GLU A 507 -6.09 25.55 -1.06
N ALA A 508 -7.31 25.15 -0.70
CA ALA A 508 -7.69 23.74 -0.66
C ALA A 508 -8.21 23.32 -2.04
N VAL A 509 -7.59 22.29 -2.62
CA VAL A 509 -7.97 21.75 -3.93
C VAL A 509 -8.38 20.29 -3.83
N GLU A 510 -9.24 19.91 -4.76
CA GLU A 510 -9.64 18.54 -4.96
C GLU A 510 -9.48 18.17 -6.44
N LEU A 511 -8.84 17.03 -6.70
CA LEU A 511 -8.62 16.50 -8.05
C LEU A 511 -9.43 15.22 -8.20
N ILE A 512 -10.40 15.20 -9.10
CA ILE A 512 -11.27 14.05 -9.33
C ILE A 512 -11.04 13.50 -10.73
N SER A 513 -10.69 12.21 -10.86
CA SER A 513 -10.61 11.54 -12.15
C SER A 513 -11.92 11.71 -12.92
N SER A 514 -11.82 11.99 -14.23
CA SER A 514 -12.97 12.10 -15.13
C SER A 514 -13.79 10.81 -15.22
N ASN A 515 -13.20 9.66 -14.85
CA ASN A 515 -13.86 8.36 -14.90
C ASN A 515 -14.69 8.05 -13.65
N LEU A 516 -14.46 8.75 -12.53
CA LEU A 516 -15.18 8.51 -11.28
C LEU A 516 -16.63 8.97 -11.37
N GLY A 517 -17.57 8.05 -11.14
CA GLY A 517 -19.01 8.35 -11.06
C GLY A 517 -19.63 8.79 -12.39
N THR A 518 -19.08 8.31 -13.52
CA THR A 518 -19.61 8.58 -14.87
C THR A 518 -20.93 7.86 -15.16
N ILE A 519 -21.26 6.83 -14.38
CA ILE A 519 -22.51 6.10 -14.44
C ILE A 519 -23.31 6.45 -13.19
N ASP A 520 -24.45 7.11 -13.36
CA ASP A 520 -25.39 7.34 -12.27
C ASP A 520 -26.11 6.03 -11.94
N HIS A 521 -25.81 5.48 -10.75
CA HIS A 521 -26.38 4.22 -10.31
C HIS A 521 -27.90 4.27 -10.12
N ARG A 522 -28.48 5.46 -9.98
CA ARG A 522 -29.94 5.66 -9.80
C ARG A 522 -30.72 5.38 -11.09
N HIS A 523 -30.04 5.44 -12.24
CA HIS A 523 -30.63 5.10 -13.54
C HIS A 523 -30.39 3.65 -13.96
N ILE A 524 -29.68 2.86 -13.15
CA ILE A 524 -29.43 1.44 -13.43
C ILE A 524 -30.64 0.61 -13.00
N LYS A 525 -31.14 -0.26 -13.90
CA LYS A 525 -32.16 -1.24 -13.55
C LYS A 525 -31.65 -2.19 -12.47
N MET A 526 -32.21 -2.09 -11.27
CA MET A 526 -31.77 -2.89 -10.12
C MET A 526 -32.03 -4.39 -10.33
N ALA A 527 -31.08 -5.21 -9.88
CA ALA A 527 -31.28 -6.66 -9.81
C ALA A 527 -32.33 -6.99 -8.74
N ARG A 528 -33.24 -7.95 -9.02
CA ARG A 528 -34.15 -8.45 -7.98
C ARG A 528 -33.33 -9.12 -6.87
N PRO A 529 -33.63 -8.86 -5.58
CA PRO A 529 -32.96 -9.52 -4.47
C PRO A 529 -33.12 -11.04 -4.60
N SER A 530 -32.03 -11.79 -4.47
CA SER A 530 -32.12 -13.24 -4.38
C SER A 530 -32.64 -13.60 -2.98
N ALA A 531 -33.82 -14.23 -2.91
CA ALA A 531 -34.38 -14.72 -1.64
C ALA A 531 -33.36 -15.64 -0.93
N TRP A 532 -32.65 -16.47 -1.70
CA TRP A 532 -31.58 -17.31 -1.17
C TRP A 532 -30.42 -16.50 -0.56
N ALA A 533 -30.02 -15.39 -1.17
CA ALA A 533 -28.97 -14.53 -0.60
C ALA A 533 -29.39 -13.94 0.76
N LEU A 534 -30.67 -13.57 0.91
CA LEU A 534 -31.22 -13.08 2.18
C LEU A 534 -31.22 -14.19 3.25
N VAL A 535 -31.72 -15.38 2.91
CA VAL A 535 -31.74 -16.53 3.82
C VAL A 535 -30.32 -16.91 4.26
N ARG A 536 -29.40 -17.04 3.31
CA ARG A 536 -27.98 -17.30 3.59
C ARG A 536 -27.42 -16.25 4.54
N ARG A 537 -27.74 -14.97 4.33
CA ARG A 537 -27.20 -13.90 5.16
C ARG A 537 -27.72 -13.96 6.58
N PHE A 538 -29.01 -14.22 6.76
CA PHE A 538 -29.59 -14.43 8.08
C PHE A 538 -28.93 -15.61 8.82
N LEU A 539 -28.70 -16.73 8.13
CA LEU A 539 -28.01 -17.89 8.71
C LEU A 539 -26.55 -17.58 9.08
N CYS A 540 -25.83 -16.84 8.24
CA CYS A 540 -24.46 -16.41 8.55
C CYS A 540 -24.43 -15.48 9.77
N GLU A 541 -25.31 -14.48 9.83
CA GLU A 541 -25.40 -13.58 10.98
C GLU A 541 -25.75 -14.34 12.27
N ALA A 542 -26.72 -15.25 12.21
CA ALA A 542 -27.10 -16.09 13.36
C ALA A 542 -25.93 -16.95 13.85
N ARG A 543 -25.18 -17.56 12.92
CA ARG A 543 -23.96 -18.32 13.21
C ARG A 543 -22.91 -17.44 13.89
N ASP A 544 -22.61 -16.28 13.32
CA ASP A 544 -21.54 -15.39 13.79
C ASP A 544 -21.86 -14.85 15.19
N ARG A 545 -23.12 -14.47 15.44
CA ARG A 545 -23.62 -14.07 16.76
C ARG A 545 -23.62 -15.22 17.76
N GLY A 546 -24.03 -16.42 17.33
CA GLY A 546 -24.06 -17.62 18.16
C GLY A 546 -22.68 -18.04 18.67
N ARG A 547 -21.61 -17.80 17.90
CA ARG A 547 -20.23 -18.13 18.28
C ARG A 547 -19.78 -17.46 19.59
N ALA A 548 -20.29 -16.27 19.91
CA ALA A 548 -19.94 -15.57 21.14
C ALA A 548 -20.47 -16.25 22.41
N PHE A 549 -21.48 -17.11 22.28
CA PHE A 549 -22.10 -17.82 23.40
C PHE A 549 -21.58 -19.25 23.57
N LEU A 550 -20.77 -19.74 22.64
CA LEU A 550 -20.12 -21.03 22.76
C LEU A 550 -18.88 -20.89 23.66
N PRO A 551 -18.56 -21.88 24.50
CA PRO A 551 -17.31 -21.86 25.26
C PRO A 551 -16.17 -21.69 24.28
N VAL A 552 -15.38 -20.62 24.44
CA VAL A 552 -14.14 -20.42 23.70
C VAL A 552 -13.17 -21.47 24.24
N ALA A 553 -13.31 -22.72 23.78
CA ALA A 553 -12.23 -23.69 23.86
C ALA A 553 -11.05 -22.98 23.20
N ARG A 554 -10.01 -22.64 23.99
CA ARG A 554 -8.81 -21.90 23.56
C ARG A 554 -8.43 -22.35 22.15
N ALA A 555 -8.89 -21.61 21.15
CA ALA A 555 -8.55 -21.84 19.76
C ALA A 555 -7.17 -21.25 19.56
N ALA A 556 -6.19 -21.87 20.20
CA ALA A 556 -4.80 -21.68 19.86
C ALA A 556 -4.65 -22.14 18.41
N ARG A 557 -4.35 -21.17 17.54
CA ARG A 557 -3.55 -21.33 16.33
C ARG A 557 -3.81 -22.64 15.55
N LYS A 558 -4.79 -22.62 14.64
CA LYS A 558 -4.50 -23.22 13.33
C LYS A 558 -4.26 -22.06 12.37
N PRO A 559 -3.03 -21.91 11.82
CA PRO A 559 -2.86 -21.15 10.60
C PRO A 559 -3.88 -21.65 9.60
N ARG A 560 -4.50 -20.73 8.87
CA ARG A 560 -5.33 -21.09 7.73
C ARG A 560 -4.43 -21.85 6.76
N GLU A 561 -4.56 -23.17 6.67
CA GLU A 561 -3.92 -23.95 5.60
C GLU A 561 -4.40 -23.34 4.29
N MET A 562 -3.47 -22.72 3.55
CA MET A 562 -3.74 -22.30 2.19
C MET A 562 -4.12 -23.55 1.39
N PRO A 563 -5.19 -23.51 0.57
CA PRO A 563 -5.50 -24.62 -0.30
C PRO A 563 -4.30 -24.84 -1.23
N ILE A 564 -3.69 -26.01 -1.11
CA ILE A 564 -2.69 -26.54 -2.02
C ILE A 564 -3.30 -26.41 -3.43
N ALA A 565 -2.61 -25.68 -4.31
CA ALA A 565 -2.97 -25.63 -5.72
C ALA A 565 -3.02 -27.07 -6.25
N PRO A 566 -4.06 -27.47 -7.01
CA PRO A 566 -4.08 -28.82 -7.57
C PRO A 566 -2.85 -29.00 -8.47
N GLU A 567 -2.08 -30.05 -8.20
CA GLU A 567 -1.06 -30.56 -9.12
C GLU A 567 -1.72 -30.73 -10.48
N LYS A 568 -1.20 -30.02 -11.48
CA LYS A 568 -1.55 -30.25 -12.87
C LYS A 568 -0.83 -31.52 -13.30
N THR A 569 -1.57 -32.62 -13.41
CA THR A 569 -1.28 -33.67 -14.40
C THR A 569 -1.53 -33.15 -15.80
#